data_AF-A0A1I8IB69-F1
#
_entry.id   AF-A0A1I8IB69-F1
#
_cell.length_a   1.000
_cell.length_b   1.000
_cell.length_c   1.000
_cell.angle_alpha   90.00
_cell.angle_beta   90.00
_cell.angle_gamma   90.00
#
_symmetry.space_group_name_H-M   'P 1'
#
loop_
_entity.id
_entity.type
_entity.pdbx_description
1 polymer ?
#
loop_
_entity_poly.entity_id
_entity_poly.type
_entity_poly.pdbx_seq_one_letter_code
_entity_poly.pdbx_strand_id
1 'polypeptide(L)'
;IFQSSPDINGISPRSGPPGTAVTIRGTYLGSSQDSIVALYICGFDCTLWAEWKSSKKIVAISGQTRLGPGAIVLVLGNEKGERVKCNCLVEFTVEALSVGLCDEWSVWPETDKSLFETQELKPSSTSAGSVVDPRRDRSASESAAAVAGSASSSVSAAGDPSADLLSADFDPVKFLLANYQGKSAPDLDREVRSLRTSVSADPAQAVGFLKPHLNDVFKGLDELDSLRRVAEQEQSQLQSHCLDTQRLLRDCNRIAGELFQAALNRKDHTDTLRNAIHVMEKSRGLFNLPGVLDAHMRAGNHKLAIDEYLRGKARYGSTRVPTFLRVWEQ
;
A
#
# COMPACT_ATOMS: atom_id res chain seq x y z
N ILE A 1 18.94 33.31 13.29
CA ILE A 1 19.98 33.73 12.32
C ILE A 1 20.50 32.42 11.73
N PHE A 2 20.38 32.19 10.42
CA PHE A 2 21.10 31.07 9.81
C PHE A 2 22.59 31.34 10.05
N GLN A 3 23.25 30.52 10.87
CA GLN A 3 24.64 30.76 11.28
C GLN A 3 25.61 30.67 10.09
N SER A 4 25.18 30.11 8.96
CA SER A 4 25.75 30.24 7.61
C SER A 4 24.69 29.85 6.57
N SER A 5 24.91 30.14 5.29
CA SER A 5 23.99 29.73 4.20
C SER A 5 23.90 28.19 4.13
N PRO A 6 22.67 27.61 4.09
CA PRO A 6 22.49 26.17 3.95
C PRO A 6 22.98 25.70 2.59
N ASP A 7 23.81 24.66 2.59
CA ASP A 7 24.38 24.08 1.36
C ASP A 7 24.27 22.55 1.38
N ILE A 8 24.03 21.96 0.20
CA ILE A 8 23.84 20.53 0.02
C ILE A 8 25.08 19.95 -0.68
N ASN A 9 25.92 19.27 0.10
CA ASN A 9 27.21 18.76 -0.35
C ASN A 9 27.10 17.39 -1.04
N GLY A 10 26.01 16.64 -0.82
CA GLY A 10 25.87 15.35 -1.47
C GLY A 10 24.58 14.61 -1.18
N ILE A 11 24.37 13.58 -1.99
CA ILE A 11 23.20 12.71 -1.97
C ILE A 11 23.62 11.25 -2.02
N SER A 12 22.90 10.38 -1.32
CA SER A 12 23.12 8.94 -1.34
C SER A 12 21.79 8.20 -1.18
N PRO A 13 21.41 7.30 -2.11
CA PRO A 13 22.05 7.00 -3.39
C PRO A 13 21.84 8.11 -4.46
N ARG A 14 22.69 8.16 -5.50
CA ARG A 14 22.57 9.15 -6.60
C ARG A 14 21.55 8.74 -7.67
N SER A 15 21.21 7.46 -7.73
CA SER A 15 20.15 6.95 -8.60
C SER A 15 19.35 5.85 -7.92
N GLY A 16 18.13 5.63 -8.41
CA GLY A 16 17.26 4.58 -7.94
C GLY A 16 15.85 4.70 -8.52
N PRO A 17 15.02 3.65 -8.40
CA PRO A 17 13.63 3.72 -8.79
C PRO A 17 12.81 4.66 -7.89
N PRO A 18 11.59 5.05 -8.31
CA PRO A 18 10.64 5.73 -7.43
C PRO A 18 10.41 4.93 -6.13
N GLY A 19 10.36 5.61 -4.98
CA GLY A 19 10.25 4.99 -3.66
C GLY A 19 11.59 4.70 -2.97
N THR A 20 12.71 5.10 -3.56
CA THR A 20 14.04 4.92 -2.95
C THR A 20 14.24 5.90 -1.79
N ALA A 21 14.75 5.42 -0.66
CA ALA A 21 15.16 6.27 0.46
C ALA A 21 16.46 7.01 0.12
N VAL A 22 16.35 8.34 0.04
CA VAL A 22 17.42 9.27 -0.32
C VAL A 22 17.90 10.00 0.93
N THR A 23 19.20 9.92 1.20
CA THR A 23 19.87 10.70 2.24
C THR A 23 20.53 11.93 1.65
N ILE A 24 20.03 13.10 2.02
CA ILE A 24 20.58 14.41 1.66
C ILE A 24 21.56 14.84 2.75
N ARG A 25 22.81 15.10 2.36
CA ARG A 25 23.90 15.54 3.24
C ARG A 25 24.27 16.98 2.90
N GLY A 26 24.49 17.79 3.93
CA GLY A 26 24.79 19.20 3.75
C GLY A 26 25.29 19.86 5.01
N THR A 27 25.31 21.18 4.99
CA THR A 27 25.62 22.02 6.14
C THR A 27 24.44 22.96 6.41
N TYR A 28 24.12 23.17 7.69
CA TYR A 28 23.07 24.07 8.16
C TYR A 28 21.66 23.77 7.63
N LEU A 29 21.29 22.48 7.50
CA LEU A 29 20.00 21.99 7.00
C LEU A 29 18.82 22.16 7.97
N GLY A 30 18.75 23.29 8.70
CA GLY A 30 17.73 23.55 9.71
C GLY A 30 18.04 23.00 11.11
N SER A 31 17.25 23.42 12.09
CA SER A 31 17.42 23.09 13.51
C SER A 31 16.44 22.03 14.03
N SER A 32 15.30 21.86 13.36
CA SER A 32 14.23 20.93 13.71
C SER A 32 13.47 20.50 12.44
N GLN A 33 12.58 19.50 12.58
CA GLN A 33 11.69 19.04 11.50
C GLN A 33 10.88 20.21 10.89
N ASP A 34 10.36 21.11 11.73
CA ASP A 34 9.56 22.26 11.31
C ASP A 34 10.34 23.30 10.49
N SER A 35 11.67 23.21 10.51
CA SER A 35 12.53 24.04 9.65
C SER A 35 12.42 23.63 8.18
N ILE A 36 11.94 22.43 7.85
CA ILE A 36 11.73 21.97 6.49
C ILE A 36 10.37 22.46 6.00
N VAL A 37 10.35 23.48 5.14
CA VAL A 37 9.12 24.04 4.59
C VAL A 37 8.70 23.29 3.33
N ALA A 38 9.65 22.96 2.46
CA ALA A 38 9.39 22.14 1.29
C ALA A 38 10.64 21.40 0.83
N LEU A 39 10.48 20.17 0.34
CA LEU A 39 11.53 19.39 -0.29
C LEU A 39 11.03 18.88 -1.64
N TYR A 40 11.72 19.23 -2.72
CA TYR A 40 11.42 18.72 -4.06
C TYR A 40 12.56 17.85 -4.56
N ILE A 41 12.25 16.62 -4.97
CA ILE A 41 13.18 15.69 -5.61
C ILE A 41 12.67 15.46 -7.04
N CYS A 42 13.48 15.83 -8.03
CA CYS A 42 13.13 15.68 -9.45
C CYS A 42 11.77 16.31 -9.82
N GLY A 43 11.43 17.43 -9.19
CA GLY A 43 10.16 18.16 -9.40
C GLY A 43 8.96 17.60 -8.64
N PHE A 44 9.09 16.50 -7.89
CA PHE A 44 8.03 15.96 -7.05
C PHE A 44 8.16 16.46 -5.61
N ASP A 45 7.05 16.90 -5.01
CA ASP A 45 7.01 17.36 -3.62
C ASP A 45 7.16 16.16 -2.68
N CYS A 46 8.30 16.09 -2.00
CA CYS A 46 8.67 15.03 -1.07
C CYS A 46 8.58 15.48 0.40
N THR A 47 7.92 16.62 0.69
CA THR A 47 7.93 17.26 2.01
C THR A 47 7.33 16.35 3.10
N LEU A 48 6.25 15.63 2.79
CA LEU A 48 5.61 14.70 3.74
C LEU A 48 6.49 13.51 4.11
N TRP A 49 7.41 13.12 3.22
CA TRP A 49 8.31 12.00 3.42
C TRP A 49 9.71 12.44 3.88
N ALA A 50 9.93 13.73 4.10
CA ALA A 50 11.19 14.26 4.58
C ALA A 50 11.27 14.12 6.10
N GLU A 51 12.33 13.48 6.58
CA GLU A 51 12.65 13.32 8.00
C GLU A 51 14.00 13.99 8.30
N TRP A 52 13.97 15.01 9.13
CA TRP A 52 15.15 15.70 9.63
C TRP A 52 15.83 14.84 10.70
N LYS A 53 17.12 14.51 10.49
CA LYS A 53 17.92 13.77 11.48
C LYS A 53 18.89 14.68 12.23
N SER A 54 19.48 15.64 11.53
CA SER A 54 20.44 16.59 12.09
C SER A 54 20.61 17.77 11.16
N SER A 55 21.25 18.85 11.62
CA SER A 55 21.63 20.01 10.79
C SER A 55 22.57 19.67 9.61
N LYS A 56 23.02 18.42 9.49
CA LYS A 56 23.87 17.92 8.39
C LYS A 56 23.21 16.82 7.55
N LYS A 57 22.02 16.34 7.94
CA LYS A 57 21.40 15.14 7.35
C LYS A 57 19.88 15.19 7.38
N ILE A 58 19.28 15.04 6.22
CA ILE A 58 17.84 14.82 6.02
C ILE A 58 17.68 13.52 5.24
N VAL A 59 16.68 12.71 5.57
CA VAL A 59 16.31 11.50 4.84
C VAL A 59 14.95 11.74 4.21
N ALA A 60 14.76 11.40 2.95
CA ALA A 60 13.48 11.54 2.27
C ALA A 60 13.26 10.40 1.28
N ILE A 61 12.01 10.09 0.97
CA ILE A 61 11.67 9.06 -0.02
C ILE A 61 11.42 9.73 -1.37
N SER A 62 12.04 9.22 -2.45
CA SER A 62 11.80 9.74 -3.80
C SER A 62 10.38 9.41 -4.25
N GLY A 63 9.65 10.41 -4.74
CA GLY A 63 8.29 10.22 -5.26
C GLY A 63 8.22 9.69 -6.69
N GLN A 64 6.99 9.47 -7.18
CA GLN A 64 6.75 9.10 -8.57
C GLN A 64 6.97 10.34 -9.47
N THR A 65 8.10 10.38 -10.18
CA THR A 65 8.44 11.45 -11.11
C THR A 65 8.86 10.90 -12.46
N ARG A 66 9.14 11.79 -13.42
CA ARG A 66 9.60 11.44 -14.76
C ARG A 66 10.98 10.76 -14.68
N LEU A 67 11.16 9.78 -15.55
CA LEU A 67 12.42 9.07 -15.72
C LEU A 67 13.53 10.04 -16.16
N GLY A 68 14.70 9.96 -15.52
CA GLY A 68 15.86 10.78 -15.86
C GLY A 68 16.44 11.59 -14.68
N PRO A 69 17.47 12.41 -14.93
CA PRO A 69 18.09 13.25 -13.92
C PRO A 69 17.14 14.39 -13.54
N GLY A 70 17.06 14.67 -12.24
CA GLY A 70 16.30 15.80 -11.72
C GLY A 70 17.01 16.50 -10.58
N ALA A 71 16.82 17.82 -10.53
CA ALA A 71 17.38 18.65 -9.50
C ALA A 71 16.66 18.44 -8.15
N ILE A 72 17.41 18.65 -7.07
CA ILE A 72 16.87 18.63 -5.70
C ILE A 72 16.87 20.04 -5.16
N VAL A 73 15.70 20.44 -4.69
CA VAL A 73 15.45 21.78 -4.15
C VAL A 73 14.90 21.61 -2.75
N LEU A 74 15.63 22.12 -1.78
CA LEU A 74 15.20 22.17 -0.38
C LEU A 74 14.90 23.64 -0.02
N VAL A 75 13.78 23.85 0.65
CA VAL A 75 13.35 25.15 1.15
C VAL A 75 13.27 25.06 2.67
N LEU A 76 14.15 25.79 3.34
CA LEU A 76 14.21 25.86 4.79
C LEU A 76 13.57 27.15 5.29
N GLY A 77 12.86 27.09 6.40
CA GLY A 77 12.27 28.23 7.10
C GLY A 77 12.92 28.42 8.46
N ASN A 78 13.17 29.68 8.83
CA ASN A 78 13.54 30.04 10.20
C ASN A 78 12.31 30.38 11.04
N GLU A 79 12.48 30.37 12.37
CA GLU A 79 11.49 30.87 13.35
C GLU A 79 11.05 32.33 13.10
N LYS A 80 11.84 33.11 12.36
CA LYS A 80 11.53 34.49 11.95
C LYS A 80 10.75 34.59 10.62
N GLY A 81 10.38 33.46 10.01
CA GLY A 81 9.65 33.41 8.75
C GLY A 81 10.50 33.58 7.48
N GLU A 82 11.82 33.78 7.62
CA GLU A 82 12.75 33.84 6.47
C GLU A 82 12.88 32.46 5.82
N ARG A 83 12.66 32.41 4.50
CA ARG A 83 12.79 31.19 3.70
C ARG A 83 14.07 31.22 2.88
N VAL A 84 14.88 30.16 2.99
CA VAL A 84 16.10 30.01 2.21
C VAL A 84 15.97 28.77 1.32
N LYS A 85 16.12 29.01 0.01
CA LYS A 85 16.16 27.94 -0.99
C LYS A 85 17.60 27.49 -1.16
N CYS A 86 17.84 26.19 -1.02
CA CYS A 86 19.10 25.55 -1.32
C CYS A 86 18.89 24.52 -2.43
N ASN A 87 19.73 24.59 -3.45
CA ASN A 87 19.76 23.66 -4.57
C ASN A 87 20.96 22.74 -4.40
N CYS A 88 20.77 21.45 -4.66
CA CYS A 88 21.89 20.54 -4.76
C CYS A 88 22.54 20.67 -6.14
N LEU A 89 23.87 20.71 -6.18
CA LEU A 89 24.63 20.65 -7.44
C LEU A 89 24.54 19.25 -8.08
N VAL A 90 24.27 18.22 -7.28
CA VAL A 90 24.17 16.84 -7.73
C VAL A 90 22.72 16.50 -8.01
N GLU A 91 22.44 16.09 -9.25
CA GLU A 91 21.13 15.61 -9.67
C GLU A 91 20.90 14.15 -9.22
N PHE A 92 19.65 13.84 -8.87
CA PHE A 92 19.21 12.47 -8.62
C PHE A 92 18.62 11.89 -9.90
N THR A 93 19.08 10.72 -10.31
CA THR A 93 18.57 10.06 -11.51
C THR A 93 17.51 9.04 -11.12
N VAL A 94 16.27 9.28 -11.53
CA VAL A 94 15.21 8.28 -11.40
C VAL A 94 15.39 7.26 -12.50
N GLU A 95 15.63 6.02 -12.11
CA GLU A 95 15.78 4.89 -13.01
C GLU A 95 14.46 4.11 -13.12
N ALA A 96 14.25 3.45 -14.26
CA ALA A 96 13.07 2.62 -14.43
C ALA A 96 13.20 1.41 -13.53
N LEU A 97 12.10 1.00 -12.89
CA LEU A 97 12.05 -0.26 -12.16
C LEU A 97 12.24 -1.39 -13.19
N SER A 98 13.48 -1.87 -13.37
CA SER A 98 13.77 -3.01 -14.23
C SER A 98 13.43 -4.27 -13.45
N VAL A 99 12.16 -4.66 -13.48
CA VAL A 99 11.75 -5.94 -12.90
C VAL A 99 12.17 -7.04 -13.88
N GLY A 100 13.27 -7.74 -13.61
CA GLY A 100 13.63 -8.93 -14.34
C GLY A 100 12.64 -10.05 -14.08
N LEU A 101 12.34 -10.86 -15.10
CA LEU A 101 11.41 -12.01 -15.01
C LEU A 101 11.85 -13.11 -14.03
N CYS A 102 13.05 -12.99 -13.44
CA CYS A 102 13.65 -13.93 -12.50
C CYS A 102 14.22 -13.26 -11.25
N ASP A 103 13.93 -11.97 -11.01
CA ASP A 103 14.32 -11.35 -9.75
C ASP A 103 13.43 -11.89 -8.64
N GLU A 104 14.06 -12.34 -7.57
CA GLU A 104 13.42 -12.97 -6.43
C GLU A 104 12.68 -11.89 -5.63
N TRP A 105 11.36 -11.79 -5.79
CA TRP A 105 10.52 -10.95 -4.92
C TRP A 105 10.25 -11.69 -3.61
N SER A 106 11.32 -11.95 -2.85
CA SER A 106 11.24 -12.38 -1.46
C SER A 106 11.86 -11.32 -0.57
N VAL A 107 11.36 -10.10 -0.72
CA VAL A 107 11.34 -9.14 0.37
C VAL A 107 9.91 -8.65 0.38
N TRP A 108 9.07 -9.35 1.13
CA TRP A 108 8.14 -8.56 1.94
C TRP A 108 9.08 -7.64 2.70
N PRO A 109 9.00 -6.31 2.54
CA PRO A 109 9.51 -5.49 3.62
C PRO A 109 8.90 -6.14 4.85
N GLU A 110 9.71 -6.54 5.83
CA GLU A 110 9.23 -6.43 7.19
C GLU A 110 8.92 -4.95 7.29
N THR A 111 7.70 -4.63 6.86
CA THR A 111 7.08 -3.35 6.95
C THR A 111 7.17 -3.17 8.44
N ASP A 112 8.14 -2.37 8.86
CA ASP A 112 8.10 -1.72 10.13
C ASP A 112 6.64 -1.38 10.32
N LYS A 113 6.07 -1.92 11.39
CA LYS A 113 4.63 -2.01 11.66
C LYS A 113 3.95 -0.62 11.74
N SER A 114 4.63 0.43 11.31
CA SER A 114 4.24 1.82 11.18
C SER A 114 3.83 2.25 9.75
N LEU A 115 4.06 1.45 8.69
CA LEU A 115 3.78 1.87 7.31
C LEU A 115 2.38 1.48 6.77
N PHE A 116 1.67 0.60 7.47
CA PHE A 116 0.24 0.30 7.21
C PHE A 116 -0.67 0.68 8.40
N GLU A 117 -0.22 1.59 9.25
CA GLU A 117 -1.13 2.36 10.09
C GLU A 117 -1.68 3.52 9.25
N THR A 118 -2.48 3.17 8.25
CA THR A 118 -3.59 4.04 7.86
C THR A 118 -4.48 4.15 9.08
N GLN A 119 -4.18 5.15 9.90
CA GLN A 119 -5.10 6.10 10.52
C GLN A 119 -6.59 5.73 10.41
N GLU A 120 -6.98 4.59 10.97
CA GLU A 120 -8.21 4.51 11.73
C GLU A 120 -8.01 5.50 12.86
N LEU A 121 -8.72 6.63 12.78
CA LEU A 121 -8.97 7.47 13.93
C LEU A 121 -9.48 6.56 15.06
N LYS A 122 -8.65 6.30 16.06
CA LYS A 122 -9.16 5.87 17.36
C LYS A 122 -8.60 6.75 18.45
N PRO A 123 -9.48 7.34 19.27
CA PRO A 123 -9.07 8.19 20.37
C PRO A 123 -8.20 7.40 21.34
N SER A 124 -7.29 8.14 21.96
CA SER A 124 -6.59 7.83 23.20
C SER A 124 -7.31 6.81 24.08
N SER A 125 -6.64 5.69 24.37
CA SER A 125 -6.30 5.38 25.76
C SER A 125 -5.19 4.33 25.85
N THR A 126 -4.25 4.67 26.71
CA THR A 126 -3.12 3.89 27.20
C THR A 126 -3.59 2.64 27.95
N SER A 127 -3.06 1.46 27.61
CA SER A 127 -2.26 0.61 28.51
C SER A 127 -2.17 -0.82 28.00
N ALA A 128 -0.93 -1.28 27.86
CA ALA A 128 -0.58 -2.68 27.71
C ALA A 128 -0.91 -3.46 28.99
N GLY A 129 -1.38 -4.70 28.84
CA GLY A 129 -1.45 -5.63 29.97
C GLY A 129 -2.27 -6.90 29.75
N SER A 130 -1.63 -7.91 29.16
CA SER A 130 -1.86 -9.34 29.40
C SER A 130 -3.18 -9.97 28.94
N VAL A 131 -3.04 -10.78 27.88
CA VAL A 131 -3.94 -11.87 27.51
C VAL A 131 -3.93 -12.91 28.64
N VAL A 132 -5.06 -13.08 29.32
CA VAL A 132 -5.39 -14.29 30.09
C VAL A 132 -6.71 -14.85 29.55
N ASP A 133 -6.63 -16.12 29.16
CA ASP A 133 -7.64 -17.02 28.60
C ASP A 133 -8.90 -17.15 29.51
N PRO A 134 -10.15 -17.05 28.99
CA PRO A 134 -11.35 -16.99 29.83
C PRO A 134 -11.92 -18.37 30.13
N ARG A 135 -11.30 -19.12 31.05
CA ARG A 135 -11.92 -20.28 31.73
C ARG A 135 -11.38 -20.51 33.14
N ARG A 136 -11.84 -19.74 34.15
CA ARG A 136 -12.08 -20.27 35.51
C ARG A 136 -12.79 -19.30 36.46
N ASP A 137 -13.87 -19.83 37.04
CA ASP A 137 -14.44 -19.62 38.37
C ASP A 137 -14.92 -18.25 38.89
N ARG A 138 -16.15 -18.36 39.40
CA ARG A 138 -16.91 -17.44 40.24
C ARG A 138 -16.31 -17.35 41.66
N SER A 139 -16.61 -16.22 42.31
CA SER A 139 -16.86 -16.01 43.75
C SER A 139 -15.82 -15.22 44.58
N ALA A 140 -16.38 -14.51 45.58
CA ALA A 140 -15.83 -13.58 46.59
C ALA A 140 -15.51 -12.15 46.06
N SER A 141 -16.32 -11.12 46.34
CA SER A 141 -16.50 -10.39 47.61
C SER A 141 -15.19 -9.81 48.14
N GLU A 142 -15.01 -8.48 48.02
CA GLU A 142 -14.74 -7.59 49.16
C GLU A 142 -14.71 -6.11 48.75
N SER A 143 -15.19 -5.31 49.68
CA SER A 143 -15.32 -3.86 49.72
C SER A 143 -14.05 -3.15 50.17
N ALA A 144 -13.75 -1.96 49.62
CA ALA A 144 -13.15 -0.78 50.29
C ALA A 144 -12.53 0.13 49.20
N ALA A 145 -13.06 1.33 48.94
CA ALA A 145 -12.81 2.59 49.64
C ALA A 145 -11.73 3.47 48.95
N ALA A 146 -12.20 4.62 48.47
CA ALA A 146 -11.57 5.94 48.38
C ALA A 146 -10.08 6.06 48.00
N VAL A 147 -9.81 6.74 46.88
CA VAL A 147 -8.90 7.91 46.87
C VAL A 147 -9.43 8.95 45.88
N ALA A 148 -9.78 10.12 46.41
CA ALA A 148 -10.03 11.33 45.66
C ALA A 148 -8.72 11.85 45.07
N GLY A 149 -8.72 12.14 43.77
CA GLY A 149 -7.64 12.82 43.06
C GLY A 149 -8.22 13.98 42.27
N SER A 150 -8.21 15.16 42.88
CA SER A 150 -8.50 16.44 42.23
C SER A 150 -7.64 16.62 40.98
N ALA A 151 -8.29 16.72 39.82
CA ALA A 151 -7.73 17.33 38.62
C ALA A 151 -8.67 18.44 38.18
N SER A 152 -8.56 19.58 38.85
CA SER A 152 -8.98 20.87 38.35
C SER A 152 -8.13 21.21 37.12
N SER A 153 -8.55 20.75 35.94
CA SER A 153 -8.15 21.35 34.67
C SER A 153 -9.24 22.33 34.26
N SER A 154 -9.03 23.60 34.59
CA SER A 154 -9.74 24.73 34.02
C SER A 154 -9.50 24.73 32.50
N VAL A 155 -10.38 24.08 31.76
CA VAL A 155 -10.47 24.27 30.31
C VAL A 155 -11.31 25.52 30.11
N SER A 156 -10.64 26.66 29.98
CA SER A 156 -11.25 27.89 29.48
C SER A 156 -11.63 27.68 28.02
N ALA A 157 -12.74 26.98 27.77
CA ALA A 157 -13.34 26.80 26.45
C ALA A 157 -14.30 27.95 26.14
N ALA A 158 -13.79 29.19 26.24
CA ALA A 158 -14.43 30.33 25.62
C ALA A 158 -13.70 30.55 24.29
N GLY A 159 -14.04 29.78 23.25
CA GLY A 159 -13.47 30.01 21.92
C GLY A 159 -13.52 28.89 20.87
N ASP A 160 -13.99 27.68 21.17
CA ASP A 160 -14.06 26.62 20.13
C ASP A 160 -15.35 26.74 19.29
N PRO A 161 -15.25 26.93 17.95
CA PRO A 161 -16.42 27.11 17.08
C PRO A 161 -17.32 25.86 17.05
N SER A 162 -16.78 24.66 17.33
CA SER A 162 -17.53 23.40 17.35
C SER A 162 -18.50 23.24 18.52
N ALA A 163 -18.45 24.15 19.51
CA ALA A 163 -19.36 24.17 20.65
C ALA A 163 -20.55 25.13 20.43
N ASP A 164 -20.67 25.74 19.25
CA ASP A 164 -21.78 26.63 18.90
C ASP A 164 -22.82 25.89 18.04
N LEU A 165 -24.10 26.05 18.37
CA LEU A 165 -25.22 25.33 17.72
C LEU A 165 -25.39 25.67 16.24
N LEU A 166 -24.80 26.78 15.81
CA LEU A 166 -24.89 27.32 14.45
C LEU A 166 -23.64 27.01 13.60
N SER A 167 -22.68 26.27 14.16
CA SER A 167 -21.45 25.89 13.44
C SER A 167 -21.70 24.69 12.52
N ALA A 168 -21.03 24.68 11.37
CA ALA A 168 -21.11 23.57 10.41
C ALA A 168 -20.52 22.25 10.96
N ASP A 169 -19.56 22.36 11.89
CA ASP A 169 -18.86 21.25 12.54
C ASP A 169 -19.35 21.07 13.99
N PHE A 170 -20.67 21.07 14.18
CA PHE A 170 -21.26 20.89 15.50
C PHE A 170 -20.91 19.50 16.05
N ASP A 171 -20.14 19.46 17.14
CA ASP A 171 -19.86 18.23 17.87
C ASP A 171 -20.73 18.19 19.13
N PRO A 172 -21.71 17.26 19.20
CA PRO A 172 -22.63 17.18 20.33
C PRO A 172 -21.91 16.88 21.64
N VAL A 173 -20.79 16.16 21.61
CA VAL A 173 -20.03 15.79 22.80
C VAL A 173 -19.32 17.01 23.36
N LYS A 174 -18.71 17.84 22.51
CA LYS A 174 -18.05 19.09 22.93
C LYS A 174 -19.05 20.14 23.42
N PHE A 175 -20.21 20.25 22.78
CA PHE A 175 -21.30 21.12 23.23
C PHE A 175 -21.77 20.74 24.64
N LEU A 176 -21.98 19.44 24.89
CA LEU A 176 -22.35 18.94 26.22
C LEU A 176 -21.22 19.18 27.23
N LEU A 177 -19.97 18.92 26.83
CA LEU A 177 -18.81 19.16 27.68
C LEU A 177 -18.59 20.64 27.98
N ALA A 178 -19.04 21.58 27.14
CA ALA A 178 -18.89 23.02 27.40
C ALA A 178 -20.03 23.57 28.28
N ASN A 179 -21.28 23.17 27.99
CA ASN A 179 -22.48 23.75 28.62
C ASN A 179 -23.01 22.96 29.82
N TYR A 180 -22.58 21.70 29.99
CA TYR A 180 -23.13 20.77 30.97
C TYR A 180 -22.08 20.14 31.90
N GLN A 181 -20.94 20.80 32.13
CA GLN A 181 -19.97 20.34 33.13
C GLN A 181 -20.61 20.29 34.52
N GLY A 182 -20.95 19.09 34.99
CA GLY A 182 -21.49 18.84 36.34
C GLY A 182 -23.00 18.65 36.46
N LYS A 183 -23.77 18.60 35.36
CA LYS A 183 -25.20 18.21 35.43
C LYS A 183 -25.38 16.70 35.33
N SER A 184 -26.33 16.16 36.09
CA SER A 184 -26.61 14.72 36.12
C SER A 184 -27.58 14.32 34.99
N ALA A 185 -27.62 13.03 34.62
CA ALA A 185 -28.54 12.50 33.60
C ALA A 185 -30.02 12.96 33.74
N PRO A 186 -30.64 13.02 34.94
CA PRO A 186 -32.02 13.48 35.08
C PRO A 186 -32.23 14.98 34.79
N ASP A 187 -31.19 15.82 34.96
CA ASP A 187 -31.26 17.25 34.64
C ASP A 187 -31.25 17.46 33.13
N LEU A 188 -30.44 16.66 32.41
CA LEU A 188 -30.41 16.66 30.95
C LEU A 188 -31.77 16.21 30.38
N ASP A 189 -32.39 15.18 30.96
CA ASP A 189 -33.73 14.74 30.54
C ASP A 189 -34.80 15.81 30.76
N ARG A 190 -34.67 16.64 31.81
CA ARG A 190 -35.59 17.74 32.08
C ARG A 190 -35.43 18.87 31.07
N GLU A 191 -34.19 19.18 30.70
CA GLU A 191 -33.91 20.18 29.67
C GLU A 191 -34.28 19.71 28.28
N VAL A 192 -34.03 18.46 27.91
CA VAL A 192 -34.50 17.87 26.64
C VAL A 192 -36.02 17.93 26.56
N ARG A 193 -36.73 17.67 27.67
CA ARG A 193 -38.19 17.86 27.73
C ARG A 193 -38.59 19.31 27.56
N SER A 194 -37.89 20.26 28.19
CA SER A 194 -38.14 21.71 28.03
C SER A 194 -37.89 22.17 26.58
N LEU A 195 -36.81 21.71 25.96
CA LEU A 195 -36.45 21.97 24.56
C LEU A 195 -37.46 21.37 23.59
N ARG A 196 -37.89 20.13 23.83
CA ARG A 196 -38.96 19.52 23.03
C ARG A 196 -40.26 20.29 23.17
N THR A 197 -40.61 20.74 24.38
CA THR A 197 -41.80 21.58 24.56
C THR A 197 -41.64 22.94 23.91
N SER A 198 -40.47 23.58 23.94
CA SER A 198 -40.25 24.87 23.27
C SER A 198 -40.21 24.74 21.75
N VAL A 199 -39.70 23.63 21.21
CA VAL A 199 -39.72 23.32 19.77
C VAL A 199 -41.13 22.94 19.30
N SER A 200 -41.94 22.28 20.15
CA SER A 200 -43.33 21.94 19.81
C SER A 200 -44.34 23.05 20.08
N ALA A 201 -44.01 24.04 20.92
CA ALA A 201 -44.98 25.01 21.43
C ALA A 201 -45.32 26.17 20.49
N ASP A 202 -44.66 26.35 19.34
CA ASP A 202 -44.89 27.60 18.60
C ASP A 202 -44.91 27.52 17.07
N PRO A 203 -45.97 26.94 16.46
CA PRO A 203 -46.23 27.09 15.03
C PRO A 203 -46.55 28.54 14.64
N ALA A 204 -47.07 29.37 15.57
CA ALA A 204 -47.44 30.75 15.29
C ALA A 204 -46.21 31.68 15.27
N GLN A 205 -45.29 31.52 16.21
CA GLN A 205 -44.03 32.27 16.26
C GLN A 205 -43.06 31.79 15.16
N ALA A 206 -43.03 30.50 14.83
CA ALA A 206 -42.29 29.99 13.66
C ALA A 206 -42.76 30.63 12.34
N VAL A 207 -44.06 30.83 12.14
CA VAL A 207 -44.59 31.54 10.96
C VAL A 207 -44.23 33.03 10.97
N GLY A 208 -44.08 33.64 12.15
CA GLY A 208 -43.56 35.00 12.32
C GLY A 208 -42.09 35.14 11.94
N PHE A 209 -41.25 34.15 12.29
CA PHE A 209 -39.84 34.08 11.90
C PHE A 209 -39.64 33.67 10.43
N LEU A 210 -40.50 32.81 9.88
CA LEU A 210 -40.41 32.38 8.48
C LEU A 210 -40.75 33.50 7.50
N LYS A 211 -41.70 34.39 7.82
CA LYS A 211 -42.10 35.48 6.90
C LYS A 211 -40.93 36.35 6.40
N PRO A 212 -40.03 36.86 7.25
CA PRO A 212 -38.85 37.61 6.80
C PRO A 212 -37.74 36.73 6.20
N HIS A 213 -37.60 35.49 6.65
CA HIS A 213 -36.52 34.58 6.22
C HIS A 213 -36.91 33.60 5.11
N LEU A 214 -38.12 33.71 4.56
CA LEU A 214 -38.62 32.86 3.47
C LEU A 214 -37.68 32.89 2.26
N ASN A 215 -37.12 34.05 1.95
CA ASN A 215 -36.21 34.21 0.82
C ASN A 215 -34.88 33.46 1.03
N ASP A 216 -34.36 33.44 2.26
CA ASP A 216 -33.15 32.68 2.61
C ASP A 216 -33.43 31.17 2.61
N VAL A 217 -34.62 30.75 3.05
CA VAL A 217 -35.08 29.35 2.96
C VAL A 217 -35.25 28.91 1.51
N PHE A 218 -35.82 29.74 0.64
CA PHE A 218 -35.93 29.44 -0.79
C PHE A 218 -34.54 29.35 -1.46
N LYS A 219 -33.61 30.26 -1.14
CA LYS A 219 -32.24 30.17 -1.63
C LYS A 219 -31.53 28.91 -1.13
N GLY A 220 -31.68 28.57 0.15
CA GLY A 220 -31.13 27.33 0.69
C GLY A 220 -31.73 26.09 0.03
N LEU A 221 -33.02 26.11 -0.30
CA LEU A 221 -33.68 25.02 -1.03
C LEU A 221 -33.20 24.92 -2.48
N ASP A 222 -33.02 26.05 -3.17
CA ASP A 222 -32.47 26.10 -4.53
C ASP A 222 -31.01 25.62 -4.56
N GLU A 223 -30.20 26.02 -3.58
CA GLU A 223 -28.82 25.53 -3.41
C GLU A 223 -28.81 24.02 -3.14
N LEU A 224 -29.72 23.51 -2.30
CA LEU A 224 -29.81 22.10 -1.97
C LEU A 224 -30.31 21.27 -3.17
N ASP A 225 -31.24 21.78 -3.97
CA ASP A 225 -31.66 21.15 -5.23
C ASP A 225 -30.52 21.17 -6.27
N SER A 226 -29.74 22.25 -6.33
CA SER A 226 -28.55 22.31 -7.19
C SER A 226 -27.47 21.31 -6.77
N LEU A 227 -27.22 21.17 -5.47
CA LEU A 227 -26.27 20.22 -4.90
C LEU A 227 -26.72 18.78 -5.16
N ARG A 228 -28.02 18.50 -5.00
CA ARG A 228 -28.61 17.20 -5.30
C ARG A 228 -28.38 16.81 -6.76
N ARG A 229 -28.56 17.74 -7.71
CA ARG A 229 -28.32 17.47 -9.14
C ARG A 229 -26.85 17.16 -9.43
N VAL A 230 -25.93 17.88 -8.79
CA VAL A 230 -24.48 17.61 -8.92
C VAL A 230 -24.15 16.22 -8.35
N ALA A 231 -24.69 15.89 -7.17
CA ALA A 231 -24.48 14.58 -6.55
C ALA A 231 -25.04 13.42 -7.43
N GLU A 232 -26.22 13.58 -8.02
CA GLU A 232 -26.80 12.59 -8.95
C GLU A 232 -25.96 12.45 -10.24
N GLN A 233 -25.39 13.55 -10.74
CA GLN A 233 -24.48 13.54 -11.89
C GLN A 233 -23.16 12.84 -11.58
N GLU A 234 -22.52 13.16 -10.46
CA GLU A 234 -21.28 12.53 -10.02
C GLU A 234 -21.48 11.03 -9.75
N GLN A 235 -22.59 10.64 -9.14
CA GLN A 235 -22.93 9.24 -8.94
C GLN A 235 -23.06 8.48 -10.25
N SER A 236 -23.64 9.10 -11.28
CA SER A 236 -23.75 8.51 -12.63
C SER A 236 -22.38 8.34 -13.30
N GLN A 237 -21.49 9.33 -13.15
CA GLN A 237 -20.12 9.27 -13.67
C GLN A 237 -19.26 8.21 -12.97
N LEU A 238 -19.39 8.09 -11.65
CA LEU A 238 -18.71 7.06 -10.87
C LEU A 238 -19.19 5.66 -11.28
N GLN A 239 -20.49 5.49 -11.54
CA GLN A 239 -21.03 4.23 -12.04
C GLN A 239 -20.47 3.87 -13.43
N SER A 240 -20.38 4.82 -14.36
CA SER A 240 -19.77 4.57 -15.67
C SER A 240 -18.28 4.23 -15.56
N HIS A 241 -17.54 4.95 -14.71
CA HIS A 241 -16.11 4.68 -14.49
C HIS A 241 -15.87 3.31 -13.83
N CYS A 242 -16.74 2.91 -12.90
CA CYS A 242 -16.71 1.57 -12.30
C CYS A 242 -16.96 0.47 -13.35
N LEU A 243 -17.91 0.68 -14.26
CA LEU A 243 -18.18 -0.25 -15.36
C LEU A 243 -16.98 -0.34 -16.33
N ASP A 244 -16.33 0.77 -16.66
CA ASP A 244 -15.19 0.80 -17.58
C ASP A 244 -13.95 0.15 -16.96
N THR A 245 -13.67 0.39 -15.69
CA THR A 245 -12.60 -0.30 -14.96
C THR A 245 -12.87 -1.80 -14.85
N GLN A 246 -14.13 -2.21 -14.62
CA GLN A 246 -14.51 -3.63 -14.61
C GLN A 246 -14.34 -4.29 -15.98
N ARG A 247 -14.65 -3.58 -17.07
CA ARG A 247 -14.41 -4.05 -18.44
C ARG A 247 -12.92 -4.24 -18.70
N LEU A 248 -12.10 -3.24 -18.37
CA LEU A 248 -10.65 -3.30 -18.53
C LEU A 248 -10.05 -4.47 -17.75
N LEU A 249 -10.48 -4.68 -16.50
CA LEU A 249 -10.03 -5.82 -15.69
C LEU A 249 -10.40 -7.17 -16.33
N ARG A 250 -11.60 -7.29 -16.89
CA ARG A 250 -12.00 -8.51 -17.61
C ARG A 250 -11.15 -8.74 -18.86
N ASP A 251 -10.84 -7.69 -19.60
CA ASP A 251 -9.98 -7.78 -20.78
C ASP A 251 -8.54 -8.16 -20.41
N CYS A 252 -7.97 -7.54 -19.38
CA CYS A 252 -6.67 -7.92 -18.85
C CYS A 252 -6.64 -9.39 -18.42
N ASN A 253 -7.67 -9.86 -17.72
CA ASN A 253 -7.75 -11.25 -17.27
C ASN A 253 -7.87 -12.22 -18.46
N ARG A 254 -8.64 -11.86 -19.49
CA ARG A 254 -8.74 -12.65 -20.73
C ARG A 254 -7.38 -12.76 -21.44
N ILE A 255 -6.69 -11.64 -21.63
CA ILE A 255 -5.37 -11.61 -22.28
C ILE A 255 -4.34 -12.38 -21.46
N ALA A 256 -4.36 -12.23 -20.13
CA ALA A 256 -3.50 -12.98 -19.23
C ALA A 256 -3.74 -14.50 -19.36
N GLY A 257 -5.01 -14.93 -19.44
CA GLY A 257 -5.37 -16.32 -19.67
C GLY A 257 -4.85 -16.86 -21.01
N GLU A 258 -4.99 -16.09 -22.09
CA GLU A 258 -4.47 -16.46 -23.41
C GLU A 258 -2.94 -16.60 -23.40
N LEU A 259 -2.22 -15.65 -22.80
CA LEU A 259 -0.76 -15.69 -22.66
C LEU A 259 -0.30 -16.87 -21.78
N PHE A 260 -1.00 -17.12 -20.68
CA PHE A 260 -0.67 -18.23 -19.78
C PHE A 260 -0.87 -19.57 -20.47
N GLN A 261 -1.98 -19.75 -21.19
CA GLN A 261 -2.22 -20.98 -21.95
C GLN A 261 -1.16 -21.19 -23.05
N ALA A 262 -0.76 -20.12 -23.75
CA ALA A 262 0.32 -20.20 -24.73
C ALA A 262 1.66 -20.60 -24.09
N ALA A 263 1.98 -20.08 -22.90
CA ALA A 263 3.17 -20.44 -22.15
C ALA A 263 3.13 -21.91 -21.67
N LEU A 264 1.99 -22.38 -21.16
CA LEU A 264 1.79 -23.77 -20.78
C LEU A 264 1.96 -24.72 -21.97
N ASN A 265 1.35 -24.42 -23.11
CA ASN A 265 1.50 -25.24 -24.31
C ASN A 265 2.97 -25.32 -24.78
N ARG A 266 3.73 -24.22 -24.68
CA ARG A 266 5.17 -24.22 -24.99
C ARG A 266 5.98 -25.05 -24.00
N LYS A 267 5.63 -24.98 -22.70
CA LYS A 267 6.24 -25.82 -21.67
C LYS A 267 5.98 -27.29 -21.94
N ASP A 268 4.72 -27.69 -22.16
CA ASP A 268 4.36 -29.08 -22.45
C ASP A 268 5.05 -29.60 -23.72
N HIS A 269 5.13 -28.78 -24.77
CA HIS A 269 5.89 -29.13 -25.96
C HIS A 269 7.38 -29.33 -25.67
N THR A 270 7.98 -28.47 -24.84
CA THR A 270 9.39 -28.62 -24.43
C THR A 270 9.60 -29.86 -23.57
N ASP A 271 8.67 -30.17 -22.68
CA ASP A 271 8.74 -31.33 -21.79
C ASP A 271 8.57 -32.64 -22.59
N THR A 272 7.69 -32.66 -23.61
CA THR A 272 7.58 -33.80 -24.54
C THR A 272 8.84 -33.99 -25.38
N LEU A 273 9.44 -32.91 -25.91
CA LEU A 273 10.73 -32.98 -26.61
C LEU A 273 11.84 -33.48 -25.68
N ARG A 274 11.90 -32.98 -24.45
CA ARG A 274 12.90 -33.41 -23.46
C ARG A 274 12.74 -34.89 -23.12
N ASN A 275 11.50 -35.36 -22.95
CA ASN A 275 11.22 -36.77 -22.72
C ASN A 275 11.62 -37.63 -23.93
N ALA A 276 11.31 -37.19 -25.15
CA ALA A 276 11.71 -37.89 -26.38
C ALA A 276 13.23 -37.98 -26.52
N ILE A 277 13.95 -36.87 -26.32
CA ILE A 277 15.43 -36.84 -26.33
C ILE A 277 15.98 -37.78 -25.26
N HIS A 278 15.45 -37.73 -24.04
CA HIS A 278 15.90 -38.61 -22.96
C HIS A 278 15.71 -40.10 -23.29
N VAL A 279 14.57 -40.46 -23.89
CA VAL A 279 14.33 -41.82 -24.38
C VAL A 279 15.32 -42.17 -25.49
N MET A 280 15.55 -41.27 -26.46
CA MET A 280 16.49 -41.48 -27.56
C MET A 280 17.93 -41.67 -27.07
N GLU A 281 18.41 -40.85 -26.15
CA GLU A 281 19.74 -40.98 -25.55
C GLU A 281 19.91 -42.32 -24.85
N LYS A 282 18.90 -42.74 -24.08
CA LYS A 282 18.90 -44.03 -23.40
C LYS A 282 18.89 -45.20 -24.38
N SER A 283 18.16 -45.08 -25.50
CA SER A 283 18.05 -46.10 -26.55
C SER A 283 19.08 -45.96 -27.68
N ARG A 284 20.03 -45.02 -27.60
CA ARG A 284 21.01 -44.77 -28.68
C ARG A 284 21.80 -46.03 -29.06
N GLY A 285 22.11 -46.86 -28.06
CA GLY A 285 22.79 -48.13 -28.25
C GLY A 285 21.97 -49.17 -29.01
N LEU A 286 20.63 -49.15 -28.92
CA LEU A 286 19.76 -50.04 -29.70
C LEU A 286 19.74 -49.67 -31.17
N PHE A 287 19.53 -48.38 -31.46
CA PHE A 287 19.39 -47.91 -32.84
C PHE A 287 20.70 -47.96 -33.63
N ASN A 288 21.85 -47.83 -32.95
CA ASN A 288 23.15 -47.94 -33.58
C ASN A 288 23.66 -49.40 -33.68
N LEU A 289 22.98 -50.35 -33.03
CA LEU A 289 23.41 -51.74 -32.97
C LEU A 289 23.46 -52.40 -34.38
N PRO A 290 22.44 -52.28 -35.25
CA PRO A 290 22.47 -52.88 -36.57
C PRO A 290 23.61 -52.34 -37.44
N GLY A 291 23.86 -51.02 -37.39
CA GLY A 291 24.97 -50.41 -38.14
C GLY A 291 26.34 -50.87 -37.68
N VAL A 292 26.50 -51.07 -36.36
CA VAL A 292 27.74 -51.62 -35.78
C VAL A 292 27.90 -53.10 -36.12
N LEU A 293 26.84 -53.90 -36.08
CA LEU A 293 26.87 -55.30 -36.51
C LEU A 293 27.24 -55.42 -37.98
N ASP A 294 26.62 -54.63 -38.85
CA ASP A 294 26.92 -54.58 -40.28
C ASP A 294 28.39 -54.22 -40.54
N ALA A 295 28.94 -53.25 -39.79
CA ALA A 295 30.34 -52.89 -39.90
C ALA A 295 31.27 -54.04 -39.49
N HIS A 296 30.98 -54.75 -38.39
CA HIS A 296 31.77 -55.90 -37.94
C HIS A 296 31.61 -57.13 -38.86
N MET A 297 30.43 -57.33 -39.44
CA MET A 297 30.15 -58.37 -40.43
C MET A 297 30.92 -58.12 -41.73
N ARG A 298 30.97 -56.87 -42.23
CA ARG A 298 31.79 -56.49 -43.39
C ARG A 298 33.29 -56.62 -43.13
N ALA A 299 33.73 -56.37 -41.90
CA ALA A 299 35.12 -56.51 -41.49
C ALA A 299 35.57 -57.97 -41.24
N GLY A 300 34.66 -58.96 -41.36
CA GLY A 300 34.97 -60.39 -41.13
C GLY A 300 35.13 -60.80 -39.66
N ASN A 301 34.88 -59.89 -38.72
CA ASN A 301 35.07 -60.10 -37.29
C ASN A 301 33.78 -60.56 -36.60
N HIS A 302 33.36 -61.80 -36.90
CA HIS A 302 32.08 -62.35 -36.44
C HIS A 302 31.98 -62.52 -34.92
N LYS A 303 33.10 -62.79 -34.21
CA LYS A 303 33.10 -62.96 -32.75
C LYS A 303 32.73 -61.68 -32.01
N LEU A 304 33.30 -60.54 -32.41
CA LEU A 304 33.01 -59.23 -31.83
C LEU A 304 31.56 -58.79 -32.12
N ALA A 305 31.02 -59.15 -33.28
CA ALA A 305 29.61 -58.89 -33.61
C ALA A 305 28.66 -59.64 -32.67
N ILE A 306 28.97 -60.90 -32.33
CA ILE A 306 28.19 -61.71 -31.39
C ILE A 306 28.26 -61.12 -29.98
N ASP A 307 29.45 -60.72 -29.52
CA ASP A 307 29.63 -60.13 -28.19
C ASP A 307 28.88 -58.80 -28.04
N GLU A 308 28.91 -57.93 -29.05
CA GLU A 308 28.16 -56.67 -29.04
C GLU A 308 26.65 -56.87 -29.13
N TYR A 309 26.18 -57.87 -29.89
CA TYR A 309 24.77 -58.27 -29.92
C TYR A 309 24.29 -58.75 -28.54
N LEU A 310 25.07 -59.63 -27.88
CA LEU A 310 24.76 -60.13 -26.54
C LEU A 310 24.79 -59.02 -25.49
N ARG A 311 25.74 -58.07 -25.60
CA ARG A 311 25.83 -56.89 -24.73
C ARG A 311 24.59 -55.99 -24.89
N GLY A 312 24.15 -55.76 -26.13
CA GLY A 312 22.92 -55.03 -26.42
C GLY A 312 21.69 -55.74 -25.85
N LYS A 313 21.58 -57.05 -26.07
CA LYS A 313 20.46 -57.88 -25.60
C LYS A 313 20.37 -57.93 -24.08
N ALA A 314 21.51 -57.98 -23.38
CA ALA A 314 21.53 -57.94 -21.92
C ALA A 314 21.07 -56.58 -21.36
N ARG A 315 21.39 -55.46 -22.03
CA ARG A 315 21.03 -54.11 -21.57
C ARG A 315 19.59 -53.72 -21.89
N TYR A 316 19.05 -54.22 -23.00
CA TYR A 316 17.76 -53.77 -23.53
C TYR A 316 16.73 -54.89 -23.70
N GLY A 317 17.07 -56.13 -23.36
CA GLY A 317 16.18 -57.29 -23.46
C GLY A 317 15.07 -57.33 -22.41
N SER A 318 15.21 -56.59 -21.30
CA SER A 318 14.19 -56.52 -20.24
C SER A 318 13.27 -55.31 -20.36
N THR A 319 13.34 -54.56 -21.45
CA THR A 319 12.58 -53.31 -21.59
C THR A 319 11.11 -53.59 -21.90
N ARG A 320 10.19 -53.09 -21.07
CA ARG A 320 8.72 -53.26 -21.20
C ARG A 320 8.06 -52.46 -22.34
N VAL A 321 8.85 -51.74 -23.15
CA VAL A 321 8.29 -50.88 -24.21
C VAL A 321 8.07 -51.73 -25.47
N PRO A 322 6.82 -51.90 -25.93
CA PRO A 322 6.49 -52.80 -27.06
C PRO A 322 7.15 -52.40 -28.38
N THR A 323 7.49 -51.13 -28.55
CA THR A 323 8.24 -50.64 -29.72
C THR A 323 9.67 -51.16 -29.77
N PHE A 324 10.33 -51.32 -28.61
CA PHE A 324 11.69 -51.86 -28.56
C PHE A 324 11.74 -53.37 -28.71
N LEU A 325 10.67 -54.09 -28.34
CA LEU A 325 10.55 -55.52 -28.59
C LEU A 325 10.51 -55.83 -30.09
N ARG A 326 9.78 -55.03 -30.89
CA ARG A 326 9.74 -55.17 -32.35
C ARG A 326 11.11 -55.00 -33.03
N VAL A 327 12.00 -54.18 -32.47
CA VAL A 327 13.36 -53.96 -33.00
C VAL A 327 14.26 -55.17 -32.76
N TRP A 328 13.97 -56.00 -31.75
CA TRP A 328 14.70 -57.25 -31.50
C TRP A 328 14.14 -58.45 -32.26
N GLU A 329 12.87 -58.38 -32.69
CA GLU A 329 12.21 -59.42 -33.49
C GLU A 329 12.54 -59.32 -34.99
N GLN A 330 13.07 -58.19 -35.44
CA GLN A 330 13.61 -57.98 -36.80
C GLN A 330 15.11 -58.26 -36.85
#